data_AF-A0AB73AG79-F1
#
_entry.id   AF-A0AB73AG79-F1
#
_cell.length_a   1.000
_cell.length_b   1.000
_cell.length_c   1.000
_cell.angle_alpha   90.00
_cell.angle_beta   90.00
_cell.angle_gamma   90.00
#
_symmetry.space_group_name_H-M   'P 1'
#
loop_
_entity.id
_entity.type
_entity.pdbx_description
1 polymer ?
#
loop_
_entity_poly.entity_id
_entity_poly.type
_entity_poly.pdbx_seq_one_letter_code
_entity_poly.pdbx_strand_id
1 'polypeptide(L)'
;MMKSSSSSVSANILSFDGLKHLRQLQYSKLNKKVAALQYEKAKNDLYLNITAYFLETLCAKENIGNCKNIVESLQKQEEQISIKVGHGKVTIADLLQIQARLADAENTLLSAKHNYDLSRMNLRQFLELKDYKTFVPNVTVVDSIEYCNFSQTDILNGIIYT
;
A
#
# COMPACT_ATOMS: atom_id res chain seq x y z
N MET A 1 -80.83 3.74 -19.00
CA MET A 1 -79.41 3.39 -18.73
C MET A 1 -78.58 3.81 -19.95
N MET A 2 -77.63 4.74 -19.81
CA MET A 2 -76.70 5.10 -20.89
C MET A 2 -75.28 4.73 -20.46
N LYS A 3 -74.58 3.91 -21.25
CA LYS A 3 -73.15 3.60 -21.06
C LYS A 3 -72.31 4.72 -21.66
N SER A 4 -71.44 5.33 -20.87
CA SER A 4 -70.39 6.23 -21.32
C SER A 4 -69.17 5.41 -21.75
N SER A 5 -68.71 5.63 -22.98
CA SER A 5 -67.38 5.20 -23.43
C SER A 5 -66.51 6.44 -23.57
N SER A 6 -65.47 6.56 -22.75
CA SER A 6 -64.48 7.63 -22.86
C SER A 6 -63.21 7.10 -23.50
N SER A 7 -62.80 7.71 -24.62
CA SER A 7 -61.49 7.51 -25.24
C SER A 7 -60.79 8.86 -25.27
N SER A 8 -59.59 8.93 -24.71
CA SER A 8 -58.76 10.13 -24.68
C SER A 8 -57.47 9.90 -25.46
N VAL A 9 -57.05 10.92 -26.23
CA VAL A 9 -55.75 10.98 -26.90
C VAL A 9 -55.03 12.21 -26.36
N SER A 10 -53.82 11.99 -25.82
CA SER A 10 -53.00 13.04 -25.22
C SER A 10 -51.78 13.30 -26.10
N ALA A 11 -51.56 14.56 -26.50
CA ALA A 11 -50.34 14.99 -27.18
C ALA A 11 -49.61 16.01 -26.31
N ASN A 12 -48.41 15.67 -25.85
CA ASN A 12 -47.55 16.58 -25.09
C ASN A 12 -46.62 17.31 -26.07
N ILE A 13 -46.93 18.56 -26.37
CA ILE A 13 -46.00 19.47 -27.07
C ILE A 13 -45.20 20.21 -26.00
N LEU A 14 -43.88 20.10 -26.07
CA LEU A 14 -42.98 20.81 -25.17
C LEU A 14 -43.01 22.30 -25.50
N SER A 15 -43.82 23.06 -24.76
CA SER A 15 -43.75 24.52 -24.78
C SER A 15 -42.39 24.97 -24.21
N PHE A 16 -41.82 26.03 -24.79
CA PHE A 16 -40.45 26.49 -24.57
C PHE A 16 -40.04 26.52 -23.08
N ASP A 17 -39.21 25.54 -22.65
CA ASP A 17 -38.81 25.35 -21.24
C ASP A 17 -37.52 26.13 -20.86
N GLY A 18 -37.33 27.33 -21.41
CA GLY A 18 -36.22 28.23 -21.01
C GLY A 18 -34.82 27.60 -21.08
N LEU A 19 -34.56 26.80 -22.12
CA LEU A 19 -33.30 26.08 -22.36
C LEU A 19 -32.85 25.12 -21.23
N LYS A 20 -33.75 24.71 -20.33
CA LYS A 20 -33.40 23.77 -19.24
C LYS A 20 -32.79 22.47 -19.75
N HIS A 21 -33.31 21.92 -20.86
CA HIS A 21 -32.74 20.72 -21.48
C HIS A 21 -31.30 20.93 -21.98
N LEU A 22 -30.97 22.09 -22.54
CA LEU A 22 -29.59 22.39 -22.96
C LEU A 22 -28.64 22.48 -21.76
N ARG A 23 -29.09 23.14 -20.68
CA ARG A 23 -28.33 23.19 -19.43
C ARG A 23 -28.16 21.79 -18.84
N GLN A 24 -29.21 20.97 -18.82
CA GLN A 24 -29.16 19.59 -18.36
C GLN A 24 -28.17 18.75 -19.16
N LEU A 25 -28.09 18.95 -20.48
CA LEU A 25 -27.08 18.30 -21.33
C LEU A 25 -25.66 18.78 -20.99
N GLN A 26 -25.45 20.08 -20.77
CA GLN A 26 -24.16 20.63 -20.34
C GLN A 26 -23.74 20.06 -18.97
N TYR A 27 -24.65 20.03 -17.99
CA TYR A 27 -24.43 19.40 -16.69
C TYR A 27 -24.10 17.90 -16.83
N SER A 28 -24.83 17.17 -17.69
CA SER A 28 -24.57 15.75 -17.92
C SER A 28 -23.19 15.51 -18.55
N LYS A 29 -22.74 16.38 -19.45
CA LYS A 29 -21.38 16.34 -20.03
C LYS A 29 -20.31 16.63 -18.96
N LEU A 30 -20.53 17.62 -18.09
CA LEU A 30 -19.62 17.91 -16.98
C LEU A 30 -19.56 16.74 -15.98
N ASN A 31 -20.71 16.17 -15.61
CA ASN A 31 -20.77 14.99 -14.73
C ASN A 31 -20.03 13.79 -15.34
N LYS A 32 -20.11 13.58 -16.66
CA LYS A 32 -19.32 12.55 -17.34
C LYS A 32 -17.81 12.79 -17.22
N LYS A 33 -17.35 14.04 -17.39
CA LYS A 33 -15.93 14.40 -17.19
C LYS A 33 -15.49 14.18 -15.75
N VAL A 34 -16.32 14.60 -14.78
CA VAL A 34 -16.06 14.37 -13.34
C VAL A 34 -15.95 12.87 -13.05
N ALA A 35 -16.86 12.05 -13.57
CA ALA A 35 -16.81 10.60 -13.40
C ALA A 35 -15.53 9.97 -14.02
N ALA A 36 -15.09 10.45 -15.18
CA ALA A 36 -13.83 10.00 -15.79
C ALA A 36 -12.61 10.36 -14.93
N LEU A 37 -12.54 11.59 -14.40
CA LEU A 37 -11.47 12.01 -13.50
C LEU A 37 -11.50 11.24 -12.16
N GLN A 38 -12.69 10.97 -11.62
CA GLN A 38 -12.84 10.14 -10.42
C GLN A 38 -12.36 8.71 -10.66
N TYR A 39 -12.59 8.15 -11.86
CA TYR A 39 -12.07 6.85 -12.24
C TYR A 39 -10.54 6.83 -12.31
N GLU A 40 -9.92 7.82 -12.97
CA GLU A 40 -8.46 7.94 -13.01
C GLU A 40 -7.85 8.11 -11.61
N LYS A 41 -8.49 8.93 -10.77
CA LYS A 41 -8.08 9.10 -9.37
C LYS A 41 -8.16 7.77 -8.60
N ALA A 42 -9.29 7.06 -8.68
CA ALA A 42 -9.46 5.77 -8.00
C ALA A 42 -8.42 4.75 -8.46
N LYS A 43 -8.08 4.73 -9.76
CA LYS A 43 -7.01 3.89 -10.31
C LYS A 43 -5.64 4.27 -9.73
N ASN A 44 -5.31 5.55 -9.67
CA ASN A 44 -4.04 6.02 -9.09
C ASN A 44 -3.95 5.73 -7.59
N ASP A 45 -5.04 5.97 -6.85
CA ASP A 45 -5.12 5.65 -5.41
C ASP A 45 -4.91 4.14 -5.18
N LEU A 46 -5.46 3.30 -6.04
CA LEU A 46 -5.22 1.84 -6.02
C LEU A 46 -3.72 1.52 -6.18
N TYR A 47 -3.07 2.05 -7.22
CA TYR A 47 -1.63 1.82 -7.44
C TYR A 47 -0.78 2.31 -6.27
N LEU A 48 -1.10 3.49 -5.73
CA LEU A 48 -0.40 4.07 -4.59
C LEU A 48 -0.53 3.17 -3.36
N ASN A 49 -1.73 2.67 -3.07
CA ASN A 49 -1.96 1.76 -1.96
C ASN A 49 -1.21 0.43 -2.15
N ILE A 50 -1.24 -0.17 -3.34
CA ILE A 50 -0.50 -1.42 -3.61
C ILE A 50 1.01 -1.21 -3.41
N THR A 51 1.56 -0.13 -3.96
CA THR A 51 2.99 0.17 -3.81
C THR A 51 3.37 0.43 -2.36
N ALA A 52 2.54 1.15 -1.60
CA ALA A 52 2.76 1.37 -0.17
C ALA A 52 2.79 0.03 0.61
N TYR A 53 1.79 -0.83 0.43
CA TYR A 53 1.74 -2.14 1.13
C TYR A 53 2.89 -3.07 0.71
N PHE A 54 3.31 -3.02 -0.55
CA PHE A 54 4.45 -3.79 -1.05
C PHE A 54 5.75 -3.32 -0.39
N LEU A 55 5.99 -2.01 -0.32
CA LEU A 55 7.16 -1.44 0.34
C LEU A 55 7.16 -1.72 1.84
N GLU A 56 6.02 -1.63 2.51
CA GLU A 56 5.90 -1.97 3.92
C GLU A 56 6.30 -3.43 4.19
N THR A 57 5.83 -4.35 3.35
CA THR A 57 6.18 -5.77 3.46
C THR A 57 7.68 -6.00 3.22
N LEU A 58 8.28 -5.28 2.27
CA LEU A 58 9.71 -5.35 2.01
C LEU A 58 10.54 -4.80 3.18
N CYS A 59 10.15 -3.66 3.76
CA CYS A 59 10.77 -3.10 4.95
C CYS A 59 10.67 -4.06 6.14
N ALA A 60 9.52 -4.71 6.33
CA ALA A 60 9.36 -5.72 7.39
C ALA A 60 10.31 -6.92 7.18
N LYS A 61 10.52 -7.36 5.93
CA LYS A 61 11.50 -8.40 5.58
C LYS A 61 12.93 -7.97 5.91
N GLU A 62 13.30 -6.75 5.53
CA GLU A 62 14.64 -6.21 5.80
C GLU A 62 14.89 -6.05 7.31
N ASN A 63 13.85 -5.67 8.05
CA ASN A 63 13.91 -5.57 9.50
C ASN A 63 14.22 -6.92 10.17
N ILE A 64 13.70 -8.04 9.64
CA ILE A 64 14.10 -9.38 10.10
C ILE A 64 15.61 -9.59 9.91
N GLY A 65 16.16 -9.17 8.76
CA GLY A 65 17.60 -9.21 8.48
C GLY A 65 18.40 -8.43 9.52
N ASN A 66 17.98 -7.20 9.83
CA ASN A 66 18.61 -6.36 10.86
C ASN A 66 18.56 -7.01 12.24
N CYS A 67 17.39 -7.51 12.68
CA CYS A 67 17.26 -8.22 13.95
C CYS A 67 18.16 -9.46 14.01
N LYS A 68 18.28 -10.20 12.90
CA LYS A 68 19.16 -11.38 12.83
C LYS A 68 20.62 -11.00 13.01
N ASN A 69 21.07 -9.91 12.39
CA ASN A 69 22.43 -9.39 12.54
C ASN A 69 22.72 -8.96 13.99
N ILE A 70 21.74 -8.39 14.68
CA ILE A 70 21.85 -8.03 16.11
C ILE A 70 22.04 -9.28 16.97
N VAL A 71 21.23 -10.32 16.76
CA VAL A 71 21.36 -11.60 17.48
C VAL A 71 22.74 -12.22 17.25
N GLU A 72 23.21 -12.27 16.00
CA GLU A 72 24.53 -12.82 15.68
C GLU A 72 25.67 -12.02 16.34
N SER A 73 25.55 -10.69 16.36
CA SER A 73 26.52 -9.81 17.05
C SER A 73 26.55 -10.06 18.56
N LEU A 74 25.39 -10.27 19.19
CA LEU A 74 25.30 -10.57 20.62
C LEU A 74 25.82 -11.97 20.95
N GLN A 75 25.59 -12.96 20.09
CA GLN A 75 26.18 -14.30 20.22
C GLN A 75 27.72 -14.24 20.22
N LYS A 76 28.29 -13.47 19.29
CA LYS A 76 29.76 -13.23 19.25
C LYS A 76 30.26 -12.54 20.51
N GLN A 77 29.50 -11.58 21.06
CA GLN A 77 29.86 -10.91 22.32
C GLN A 77 29.78 -11.85 23.51
N GLU A 78 28.76 -12.72 23.57
CA GLU A 78 28.63 -13.74 24.61
C GLU A 78 29.84 -14.68 24.61
N GLU A 79 30.24 -15.19 23.43
CA GLU A 79 31.40 -16.06 23.29
C GLU A 79 32.68 -15.39 23.79
N GLN A 80 32.92 -14.13 23.39
CA GLN A 80 34.07 -13.37 23.85
C GLN A 80 34.10 -13.15 25.36
N ILE A 81 32.93 -12.92 25.98
CA ILE A 81 32.81 -12.69 27.41
C ILE A 81 32.96 -14.00 28.18
N SER A 82 32.40 -15.09 27.68
CA SER A 82 32.60 -16.44 28.22
C SER A 82 34.08 -16.81 28.33
N ILE A 83 34.85 -16.55 27.27
CA ILE A 83 36.31 -16.75 27.29
C ILE A 83 37.00 -15.86 28.33
N LYS A 84 36.59 -14.59 28.45
CA LYS A 84 37.17 -13.65 29.45
C LYS A 84 36.84 -14.04 30.89
N VAL A 85 35.65 -14.58 31.14
CA VAL A 85 35.24 -15.13 32.45
C VAL A 85 36.08 -16.37 32.78
N GLY A 86 36.30 -17.27 31.81
CA GLY A 86 37.19 -18.43 31.98
C GLY A 86 38.64 -18.05 32.33
N HIS A 87 39.11 -16.90 31.85
CA HIS A 87 40.40 -16.31 32.22
C HIS A 87 40.38 -15.43 33.48
N GLY A 88 39.24 -15.36 34.19
CA GLY A 88 39.07 -14.55 35.41
C GLY A 88 39.14 -13.04 35.20
N LYS A 89 39.06 -12.56 33.94
CA LYS A 89 39.18 -11.14 33.58
C LYS A 89 37.87 -10.35 33.69
N VAL A 90 36.74 -11.04 33.72
CA VAL A 90 35.38 -10.47 33.67
C VAL A 90 34.48 -11.26 34.62
N THR A 91 33.43 -10.64 35.15
CA THR A 91 32.54 -11.27 36.14
C THR A 91 31.45 -12.11 35.48
N ILE A 92 30.90 -13.08 36.21
CA ILE A 92 29.73 -13.87 35.77
C ILE A 92 28.51 -12.96 35.57
N ALA A 93 28.42 -11.84 36.31
CA ALA A 93 27.35 -10.86 36.14
C ALA A 93 27.36 -10.23 34.74
N ASP A 94 28.54 -9.93 34.19
CA ASP A 94 28.67 -9.40 32.83
C ASP A 94 28.23 -10.41 31.76
N LEU A 95 28.50 -11.70 32.00
CA LEU A 95 28.04 -12.79 31.13
C LEU A 95 26.51 -12.91 31.16
N LEU A 96 25.92 -12.90 32.36
CA LEU A 96 24.46 -12.94 32.54
C LEU A 96 23.77 -11.73 31.91
N GLN A 97 24.40 -10.54 31.97
CA GLN A 97 23.85 -9.34 31.33
C GLN A 97 23.78 -9.48 29.81
N ILE A 98 24.79 -10.07 29.18
CA ILE A 98 24.82 -10.28 27.73
C ILE A 98 23.84 -11.37 27.31
N GLN A 99 23.72 -12.44 28.10
CA GLN A 99 22.69 -13.47 27.88
C GLN A 99 21.28 -12.91 27.97
N ALA A 100 21.01 -12.02 28.93
CA ALA A 100 19.73 -11.33 29.01
C ALA A 100 19.45 -10.48 27.75
N ARG A 101 20.44 -9.71 27.29
CA ARG A 101 20.32 -8.93 26.04
C ARG A 101 20.11 -9.80 24.81
N LEU A 102 20.76 -10.96 24.76
CA LEU A 102 20.60 -11.93 23.68
C LEU A 102 19.17 -12.47 23.66
N ALA A 103 18.62 -12.86 24.81
CA ALA A 103 17.23 -13.29 24.93
C ALA A 103 16.23 -12.19 24.50
N ASP A 104 16.48 -10.93 24.87
CA ASP A 104 15.66 -9.80 24.42
C ASP A 104 15.74 -9.60 22.89
N ALA A 105 16.93 -9.75 22.31
CA ALA A 105 17.12 -9.65 20.86
C ALA A 105 16.45 -10.80 20.10
N GLU A 106 16.46 -12.02 20.65
CA GLU A 106 15.74 -13.16 20.08
C GLU A 106 14.22 -12.96 20.12
N ASN A 107 13.68 -12.43 21.22
CA ASN A 107 12.28 -12.04 21.31
C ASN A 107 11.91 -10.95 20.30
N THR A 108 12.81 -9.98 20.10
CA THR A 108 12.64 -8.93 19.10
C THR A 108 12.64 -9.49 17.68
N LEU A 109 13.53 -10.45 17.37
CA LEU A 109 13.55 -11.17 16.10
C LEU A 109 12.25 -11.95 15.85
N LEU A 110 11.73 -12.64 16.87
CA LEU A 110 10.47 -13.37 16.78
C LEU A 110 9.30 -12.41 16.48
N SER A 111 9.26 -11.29 17.19
CA SER A 111 8.25 -10.24 16.97
C SER A 111 8.35 -9.63 15.57
N ALA A 112 9.57 -9.39 15.07
CA ALA A 112 9.80 -8.90 13.71
C ALA A 112 9.31 -9.90 12.65
N LYS A 113 9.54 -11.21 12.85
CA LYS A 113 9.00 -12.27 11.97
C LYS A 113 7.48 -12.28 11.97
N HIS A 114 6.87 -12.17 13.15
CA HIS A 114 5.42 -12.11 13.28
C HIS A 114 4.82 -10.88 12.54
N ASN A 115 5.45 -9.71 12.68
CA ASN A 115 5.04 -8.50 11.98
C ASN A 115 5.12 -8.66 10.46
N TYR A 116 6.19 -9.27 9.93
CA TYR A 116 6.29 -9.57 8.51
C TYR A 116 5.19 -10.51 8.01
N ASP A 117 4.86 -11.55 8.79
CA ASP A 117 3.76 -12.45 8.44
C ASP A 117 2.42 -11.71 8.43
N LEU A 118 2.18 -10.78 9.37
CA LEU A 118 0.99 -9.94 9.40
C LEU A 118 0.93 -8.99 8.20
N SER A 119 2.01 -8.28 7.87
CA SER A 119 2.08 -7.42 6.68
C SER A 119 1.82 -8.22 5.40
N ARG A 120 2.33 -9.45 5.31
CA ARG A 120 2.08 -10.36 4.18
C ARG A 120 0.60 -10.80 4.11
N MET A 121 -0.04 -11.04 5.27
CA MET A 121 -1.48 -11.33 5.33
C MET A 121 -2.34 -10.14 4.89
N ASN A 122 -1.99 -8.92 5.30
CA ASN A 122 -2.71 -7.71 4.93
C ASN A 122 -2.61 -7.44 3.43
N LEU A 123 -1.41 -7.57 2.85
CA LEU A 123 -1.20 -7.46 1.40
C LEU A 123 -2.05 -8.50 0.64
N ARG A 124 -2.15 -9.72 1.15
CA ARG A 124 -3.01 -10.77 0.58
C ARG A 124 -4.49 -10.36 0.58
N GLN A 125 -4.99 -9.85 1.70
CA GLN A 125 -6.39 -9.44 1.82
C GLN A 125 -6.69 -8.27 0.88
N PHE A 126 -5.76 -7.33 0.74
CA PHE A 126 -5.92 -6.15 -0.11
C PHE A 126 -5.92 -6.49 -1.61
N LEU A 127 -5.15 -7.49 -2.05
CA LEU A 127 -5.04 -7.88 -3.46
C LEU A 127 -6.13 -8.87 -3.93
N GLU A 128 -7.02 -9.34 -3.04
CA GLU A 128 -8.06 -10.36 -3.34
C GLU A 128 -7.56 -11.62 -4.07
N LEU A 129 -6.28 -12.00 -3.90
CA LEU A 129 -5.68 -13.13 -4.63
C LEU A 129 -6.15 -14.48 -4.08
N LYS A 130 -6.72 -15.33 -4.96
CA LYS A 130 -7.25 -16.67 -4.62
C LYS A 130 -6.18 -17.76 -4.41
N ASP A 131 -5.02 -17.69 -5.07
CA ASP A 131 -3.90 -18.64 -4.91
C ASP A 131 -2.57 -17.89 -4.68
N TYR A 132 -2.03 -17.97 -3.47
CA TYR A 132 -1.09 -16.98 -2.89
C TYR A 132 0.13 -17.59 -2.17
N LYS A 133 0.34 -18.91 -2.18
CA LYS A 133 1.39 -19.58 -1.39
C LYS A 133 2.84 -19.25 -1.79
N THR A 134 3.06 -18.56 -2.91
CA THR A 134 4.39 -18.34 -3.50
C THR A 134 4.77 -16.85 -3.62
N PHE A 135 3.92 -15.91 -3.17
CA PHE A 135 4.25 -14.49 -3.28
C PHE A 135 5.26 -14.08 -2.19
N VAL A 136 6.53 -14.31 -2.50
CA VAL A 136 7.64 -13.64 -1.83
C VAL A 136 7.87 -12.35 -2.60
N PRO A 137 7.61 -11.16 -2.03
CA PRO A 137 8.04 -9.91 -2.65
C PRO A 137 9.56 -9.98 -2.74
N ASN A 138 10.04 -10.19 -3.96
CA ASN A 138 11.45 -10.23 -4.26
C ASN A 138 11.70 -9.07 -5.20
N VAL A 139 12.48 -8.10 -4.73
CA VAL A 139 13.03 -7.07 -5.61
C VAL A 139 14.20 -7.74 -6.30
N THR A 140 14.03 -8.18 -7.54
CA THR A 140 15.19 -8.29 -8.42
C THR A 140 15.69 -6.87 -8.55
N VAL A 141 16.91 -6.61 -8.08
CA VAL A 141 17.59 -5.34 -8.31
C VAL A 141 17.67 -5.20 -9.83
N VAL A 142 16.74 -4.45 -10.41
CA VAL A 142 16.84 -4.00 -11.79
C VAL A 142 17.83 -2.85 -11.70
N ASP A 143 19.11 -3.17 -11.84
CA ASP A 143 20.09 -2.18 -12.23
C ASP A 143 19.50 -1.43 -13.43
N SER A 144 19.36 -0.11 -13.30
CA SER A 144 18.64 0.82 -14.19
C SER A 144 17.11 0.76 -14.16
N ILE A 145 16.51 1.35 -13.12
CA ILE A 145 15.26 2.08 -13.34
C ILE A 145 15.65 3.31 -14.16
N GLU A 146 15.29 3.34 -15.45
CA GLU A 146 15.24 4.60 -16.19
C GLU A 146 14.32 5.54 -15.42
N TYR A 147 14.92 6.54 -14.76
CA TYR A 147 14.17 7.66 -14.24
C TYR A 147 13.34 8.21 -15.39
N CYS A 148 12.01 8.10 -15.30
CA CYS A 148 11.13 8.90 -16.14
C CYS A 148 11.46 10.34 -15.80
N ASN A 149 12.31 10.96 -16.62
CA ASN A 149 12.56 12.38 -16.61
C ASN A 149 11.24 13.04 -17.02
N PHE A 150 10.34 13.25 -16.05
CA PHE A 150 9.25 14.18 -16.21
C PHE A 150 9.90 15.55 -16.37
N SER A 151 10.07 15.95 -17.64
CA SER A 151 10.52 17.28 -17.97
C SER A 151 9.52 18.27 -17.36
N GLN A 152 10.01 19.36 -16.78
CA GLN A 152 9.18 20.37 -16.12
C GLN A 152 8.10 20.96 -17.07
N THR A 153 8.25 20.75 -18.38
CA THR A 153 7.29 21.07 -19.44
C THR A 153 6.05 20.16 -19.47
N ASP A 154 6.13 18.90 -19.03
CA ASP A 154 4.98 17.97 -19.05
C ASP A 154 3.97 18.27 -17.94
N ILE A 155 4.42 18.84 -16.82
CA ILE A 155 3.57 19.22 -15.68
C ILE A 155 2.78 20.51 -15.98
N LEU A 156 3.30 21.37 -16.87
CA LEU A 156 2.68 22.66 -17.21
C LEU A 156 1.81 22.63 -18.46
N ASN A 157 1.98 21.64 -19.36
CA ASN A 157 1.14 21.49 -20.55
C ASN A 157 -0.29 21.00 -20.26
N GLY A 158 -0.58 20.58 -19.02
CA GLY A 158 -1.95 20.31 -18.54
C GLY A 158 -2.73 21.56 -18.12
N ILE A 159 -2.10 22.74 -18.09
CA ILE A 159 -2.74 24.03 -17.78
C ILE A 159 -2.61 24.95 -19.01
N ILE A 160 -3.13 24.52 -20.15
CA ILE A 160 -3.36 25.43 -21.28
C ILE A 160 -4.85 25.75 -21.32
N TYR A 161 -5.13 27.02 -21.07
CA TYR A 161 -6.41 27.69 -21.21
C TYR A 161 -6.97 27.51 -22.63
N THR A 162 -8.14 26.88 -22.74
CA THR A 162 -9.17 27.19 -23.73
C THR A 162 -10.54 26.94 -23.12
#